data_AF-A0A0F9NZ10-F1
#
_entry.id   AF-A0A0F9NZ10-F1
#
_cell.length_a   1.000
_cell.length_b   1.000
_cell.length_c   1.000
_cell.angle_alpha   90.00
_cell.angle_beta   90.00
_cell.angle_gamma   90.00
#
_symmetry.space_group_name_H-M   'P 1'
#
loop_
_entity.id
_entity.type
_entity.pdbx_description
1 polymer ?
#
loop_
_entity_poly.entity_id
_entity_poly.type
_entity_poly.pdbx_seq_one_letter_code
_entity_poly.pdbx_strand_id
1 'polypeptide(L)' 'VALKYFFNIDIYPNMDSDFVIKYVVVNALLIFPLVWFLSKLSYKNLHIKWVRKTIGFFTGTKTKKSLEFLNEIEEFEK' A
#
# COMPACT_ATOMS: atom_id res chain seq x y z
N VAL A 1 -8.16 -8.48 -17.02
CA VAL A 1 -7.81 -7.32 -17.88
C VAL A 1 -6.36 -6.88 -17.66
N ALA A 2 -5.94 -6.48 -16.44
CA ALA A 2 -4.55 -6.08 -16.17
C ALA A 2 -3.52 -7.21 -16.44
N LEU A 3 -3.79 -8.45 -16.01
CA LEU A 3 -2.87 -9.58 -16.27
C LEU A 3 -2.67 -9.88 -17.76
N LYS A 4 -3.73 -9.75 -18.55
CA LYS A 4 -3.67 -9.84 -20.02
C LYS A 4 -2.85 -8.69 -20.61
N TYR A 5 -2.98 -7.48 -20.08
CA TYR A 5 -2.27 -6.31 -20.58
C TYR A 5 -0.78 -6.28 -20.22
N PHE A 6 -0.42 -6.69 -19.00
CA PHE A 6 0.95 -6.61 -18.49
C PHE A 6 1.76 -7.90 -18.69
N PHE A 7 1.10 -9.06 -18.70
CA PHE A 7 1.77 -10.36 -18.72
C PHE A 7 1.34 -11.23 -19.90
N ASN A 8 0.43 -10.76 -20.76
CA ASN A 8 -0.14 -11.51 -21.89
C ASN A 8 -0.75 -12.86 -21.50
N ILE A 9 -1.17 -13.00 -20.23
CA ILE A 9 -1.85 -14.19 -19.72
C ILE A 9 -3.35 -14.01 -19.92
N ASP A 10 -3.94 -14.81 -20.82
CA ASP A 10 -5.38 -14.87 -20.97
C ASP A 10 -5.98 -15.90 -20.02
N ILE A 11 -6.64 -15.40 -18.97
CA ILE A 11 -7.29 -16.20 -17.93
C ILE A 11 -8.73 -16.56 -18.29
N TYR A 12 -9.36 -15.86 -19.25
CA TYR A 12 -10.74 -16.12 -19.65
C TYR A 12 -11.02 -17.56 -20.13
N PRO A 13 -10.11 -18.23 -20.86
CA PRO A 13 -10.34 -19.62 -21.28
C PRO A 13 -10.38 -20.63 -20.13
N ASN A 14 -9.82 -20.28 -18.97
CA ASN A 14 -9.73 -21.14 -17.77
C ASN A 14 -10.61 -20.62 -16.62
N MET A 15 -11.53 -19.69 -16.89
CA MET A 15 -12.48 -19.16 -15.89
C MET A 15 -13.62 -20.15 -15.64
N ASP A 16 -13.29 -21.25 -14.95
CA ASP A 16 -14.28 -22.07 -14.27
C ASP A 16 -14.86 -21.28 -13.06
N SER A 17 -16.09 -21.59 -12.66
CA SER A 17 -16.74 -21.05 -11.46
C SER A 17 -15.84 -21.19 -10.22
N ASP A 18 -15.15 -22.32 -10.13
CA ASP A 18 -14.20 -22.61 -9.06
C ASP A 18 -12.99 -21.64 -9.06
N PHE A 19 -12.52 -21.25 -10.24
CA PHE A 19 -11.45 -20.28 -10.41
C PHE A 19 -11.91 -18.88 -10.01
N VAL A 20 -13.12 -18.47 -10.39
CA VAL A 20 -13.67 -17.15 -10.04
C VAL A 20 -13.79 -17.01 -8.52
N ILE A 21 -14.30 -18.03 -7.84
CA ILE A 21 -14.43 -18.02 -6.37
C ILE A 21 -13.05 -17.90 -5.72
N LYS A 22 -12.09 -18.75 -6.10
CA LYS A 22 -10.71 -18.71 -5.56
C LYS A 22 -10.05 -17.35 -5.84
N TYR A 23 -10.24 -16.80 -7.03
CA TYR A 23 -9.72 -15.48 -7.39
C TYR A 23 -10.29 -14.39 -6.49
N VAL A 24 -11.62 -14.34 -6.31
CA VAL A 24 -12.26 -13.34 -5.45
C VAL A 24 -11.78 -13.48 -4.00
N VAL A 25 -11.72 -14.71 -3.47
CA VAL A 25 -11.27 -14.97 -2.10
C VAL A 25 -9.82 -14.53 -1.89
N VAL A 26 -8.91 -14.89 -2.80
CA VAL A 26 -7.49 -14.50 -2.70
C VAL A 26 -7.33 -12.98 -2.80
N ASN A 27 -8.03 -12.32 -3.72
CA ASN A 27 -7.97 -10.86 -3.84
C ASN A 27 -8.57 -10.14 -2.62
N ALA A 28 -9.67 -10.65 -2.06
CA ALA A 28 -10.24 -10.14 -0.83
C ALA A 28 -9.26 -10.30 0.34
N LEU A 29 -8.53 -11.42 0.41
CA LEU A 29 -7.51 -11.65 1.44
C LEU A 29 -6.34 -10.66 1.32
N LEU A 30 -6.00 -10.21 0.12
CA LEU A 30 -4.98 -9.17 -0.11
C LEU A 30 -5.40 -7.78 0.38
N ILE A 31 -6.68 -7.54 0.66
CA ILE A 31 -7.16 -6.27 1.22
C ILE A 31 -6.60 -6.07 2.64
N PHE A 32 -6.51 -7.14 3.44
CA PHE A 32 -6.01 -7.05 4.82
C PHE A 32 -4.56 -6.51 4.91
N PRO A 33 -3.55 -7.10 4.24
CA PRO A 33 -2.19 -6.56 4.26
C PRO A 33 -2.12 -5.18 3.63
N LEU A 34 -2.96 -4.86 2.63
CA LEU A 34 -3.01 -3.53 2.02
C LEU A 34 -3.51 -2.48 3.02
N VAL A 35 -4.61 -2.74 3.72
CA VAL A 35 -5.14 -1.84 4.77
C VAL A 35 -4.12 -1.66 5.88
N TRP A 36 -3.49 -2.75 6.34
CA TRP A 36 -2.42 -2.68 7.32
C TRP A 36 -1.25 -1.81 6.81
N PHE A 37 -0.79 -2.02 5.58
CA PHE A 37 0.29 -1.26 4.98
C PHE A 37 -0.04 0.24 4.91
N LEU A 38 -1.22 0.59 4.40
CA LEU A 38 -1.67 1.98 4.29
C LEU A 38 -1.81 2.63 5.68
N SER A 39 -2.30 1.89 6.68
CA SER A 39 -2.39 2.39 8.07
C SER A 39 -1.03 2.74 8.67
N LYS A 40 0.06 2.10 8.19
CA LYS A 40 1.43 2.38 8.63
C LYS A 40 2.03 3.62 7.96
N LEU A 41 1.54 4.04 6.80
CA LEU A 41 2.03 5.22 6.08
C LEU A 41 1.46 6.53 6.66
N SER A 42 1.85 6.84 7.89
CA SER A 42 1.43 8.06 8.59
C SER A 42 2.63 8.77 9.22
N TYR A 43 2.50 10.08 9.47
CA TYR A 43 3.53 10.92 10.09
C TYR A 43 3.97 10.37 11.46
N LYS A 44 3.04 9.76 12.22
CA LYS A 44 3.31 9.12 13.52
C LYS A 44 4.27 7.92 13.44
N ASN A 45 4.37 7.27 12.27
CA ASN A 45 5.19 6.08 12.06
C ASN A 45 6.52 6.39 11.35
N LEU A 46 6.90 7.67 11.22
CA LEU A 46 8.15 8.07 10.54
C LEU A 46 9.42 7.58 11.24
N HIS A 47 9.33 7.19 12.51
CA HIS A 47 10.42 6.51 13.23
C HIS A 47 10.81 5.17 12.60
N ILE A 48 9.90 4.52 11.87
CA ILE A 48 10.16 3.26 11.18
C ILE A 48 10.88 3.54 9.85
N LYS A 49 12.11 3.03 9.70
CA LYS A 49 12.97 3.28 8.52
C LYS A 49 12.30 3.00 7.18
N TRP A 50 11.57 1.89 7.07
CA TRP A 50 10.89 1.53 5.81
C TRP A 50 9.73 2.48 5.51
N VAL A 51 8.96 2.90 6.51
CA VAL A 51 7.84 3.86 6.35
C VAL A 51 8.39 5.20 5.84
N ARG A 52 9.45 5.72 6.46
CA ARG A 52 10.10 6.96 6.03
C ARG A 52 10.62 6.88 4.59
N LYS A 53 11.21 5.75 4.21
CA LYS A 53 11.71 5.51 2.84
C LYS A 53 10.55 5.47 1.83
N THR A 54 9.48 4.75 2.16
CA THR A 54 8.28 4.63 1.31
C THR A 54 7.60 5.98 1.12
N ILE A 55 7.32 6.71 2.20
CA ILE A 55 6.75 8.06 2.14
C ILE A 55 7.66 8.98 1.32
N GLY A 56 8.97 8.95 1.56
CA GLY A 56 9.92 9.76 0.78
C GLY A 56 10.01 9.40 -0.70
N PHE A 57 9.69 8.16 -1.09
CA PHE A 57 9.63 7.73 -2.49
C PHE A 57 8.36 8.22 -3.19
N PHE A 58 7.21 8.15 -2.50
CA PHE A 58 5.92 8.53 -3.07
C PHE A 58 5.60 10.02 -2.95
N THR A 59 6.29 10.76 -2.08
CA THR A 59 5.98 12.18 -1.80
C THR A 59 7.10 13.11 -2.24
N GLY A 60 6.73 14.34 -2.59
CA GLY A 60 7.69 15.39 -2.90
C GLY A 60 8.41 15.93 -1.66
N THR A 61 9.50 16.68 -1.88
CA THR A 61 10.33 17.27 -0.81
C THR A 61 9.55 18.17 0.15
N LYS A 62 8.55 18.91 -0.35
CA LYS A 62 7.69 19.77 0.50
C LYS A 62 6.81 18.94 1.43
N THR A 63 6.11 17.94 0.90
CA THR A 63 5.25 17.03 1.68
C THR A 63 6.06 16.28 2.73
N LYS A 64 7.25 15.81 2.37
CA LYS A 64 8.17 15.16 3.32
C LYS A 64 8.51 16.07 4.49
N LYS A 65 8.91 17.32 4.22
CA LYS A 65 9.23 18.31 5.28
C LYS A 65 8.04 18.61 6.17
N SER A 66 6.84 18.75 5.62
CA SER A 66 5.62 18.95 6.40
C SER A 66 5.33 17.76 7.32
N LEU A 67 5.53 16.52 6.85
CA LEU A 67 5.33 15.32 7.67
C LEU A 67 6.39 15.19 8.79
N GLU A 68 7.65 15.57 8.51
CA GLU A 68 8.71 15.63 9.53
C GLU A 68 8.39 16.71 10.58
N PHE A 69 7.94 17.89 10.17
CA PHE A 69 7.51 18.97 11.08
C PHE A 69 6.33 18.57 11.98
N LEU A 70 5.33 17.86 11.44
CA LEU A 70 4.22 17.34 12.24
C LEU A 70 4.68 16.31 13.29
N ASN A 71 5.66 15.48 12.94
CA ASN A 71 6.23 14.53 13.89
C ASN A 71 7.03 15.24 15.00
N GLU A 72 7.77 16.30 14.67
CA GLU A 72 8.49 17.12 15.65
C GLU A 72 7.53 17.79 16.64
N ILE A 73 6.42 18.39 16.18
CA ILE A 73 5.42 19.01 17.07
C ILE A 73 4.87 17.99 18.08
N GLU A 74 4.50 16.78 17.63
CA GLU A 74 3.95 15.75 18.52
C GLU A 74 4.99 15.19 19.51
N GLU A 75 6.29 15.27 19.19
CA GLU A 75 7.37 14.97 20.12
C GLU A 75 7.56 16.07 21.17
N PHE A 76 7.34 17.35 20.83
CA PHE A 76 7.43 18.46 21.78
C PHE A 76 6.23 18.59 22.72
N GLU A 77 5.04 18.12 22.32
CA GLU A 77 3.84 18.12 23.16
C GLU A 77 3.84 17.02 24.25
N LYS A 78 4.72 16.03 24.13
CA LYS A 78 4.89 14.93 25.10
C LYS A 78 5.86 15.27 26.22
#